data_AF-A0A522EC00-F1
#
_entry.id   AF-A0A522EC00-F1
#
_cell.length_a   1.000
_cell.length_b   1.000
_cell.length_c   1.000
_cell.angle_alpha   90.00
_cell.angle_beta   90.00
_cell.angle_gamma   90.00
#
_symmetry.space_group_name_H-M   'P 1'
#
loop_
_entity.id
_entity.type
_entity.pdbx_description
1 polymer ?
#
loop_
_entity_poly.entity_id
_entity_poly.type
_entity_poly.pdbx_seq_one_letter_code
_entity_poly.pdbx_strand_id
1 'polypeptide(L)'
;MKQAKRIIPLSALTLAISVFAGGTAHAEWIKSYGTQNSEFGSVMPSSQGGYYLSMLSAPTTSGSKPSALLSLLNNNGNPSWTKKVTTGAYDTFFLNELSNGRILLQGTTQQSSDGPGNAVWAIYNVNRTTGALSPVFRKTYKGKGDDQLFITQDSQGVLWATGSTTSFS
;
A
#
# COMPACT_ATOMS: atom_id res chain seq x y z
N MET A 1 11.09 29.68 35.16
CA MET A 1 11.25 29.71 33.68
C MET A 1 10.28 28.69 33.08
N LYS A 2 9.25 29.14 32.36
CA LYS A 2 8.26 28.26 31.74
C LYS A 2 8.88 27.64 30.48
N GLN A 3 8.96 26.32 30.39
CA GLN A 3 9.38 25.64 29.17
C GLN A 3 8.37 25.95 28.05
N ALA A 4 8.87 26.55 26.96
CA ALA A 4 8.08 26.77 25.76
C ALA A 4 7.73 25.42 25.13
N LYS A 5 6.43 25.18 24.88
CA LYS A 5 5.95 24.05 24.08
C LYS A 5 6.56 24.15 22.69
N ARG A 6 7.49 23.24 22.39
CA ARG A 6 8.06 23.08 21.04
C ARG A 6 6.98 22.46 20.15
N ILE A 7 6.34 23.29 19.33
CA ILE A 7 5.44 22.83 18.27
C ILE A 7 6.33 22.34 17.12
N ILE A 8 6.33 21.03 16.89
CA ILE A 8 6.97 20.42 15.72
C ILE A 8 5.91 20.39 14.61
N PRO A 9 6.19 20.91 13.40
CA PRO A 9 5.20 20.90 12.32
C PRO A 9 4.88 19.46 11.92
N LEU A 10 3.59 19.20 11.70
CA LEU A 10 3.04 17.89 11.34
C LEU A 10 3.37 17.61 9.86
N SER A 11 4.34 16.75 9.58
CA SER A 11 4.69 16.35 8.20
C SER A 11 3.98 15.06 7.80
N ALA A 12 3.20 15.13 6.73
CA ALA A 12 2.59 14.09 5.90
C ALA A 12 1.47 13.21 6.51
N LEU A 13 0.27 13.41 5.97
CA LEU A 13 -1.05 12.99 6.45
C LEU A 13 -1.55 11.78 5.62
N THR A 14 -1.79 10.62 6.24
CA THR A 14 -2.78 9.66 5.72
C THR A 14 -4.01 9.78 6.59
N LEU A 15 -5.06 10.40 6.06
CA LEU A 15 -6.36 10.52 6.70
C LEU A 15 -7.16 9.26 6.35
N ALA A 16 -7.42 8.40 7.33
CA ALA A 16 -8.40 7.33 7.16
C ALA A 16 -9.67 7.69 7.92
N ILE A 17 -10.79 7.60 7.21
CA ILE A 17 -12.13 7.94 7.70
C ILE A 17 -13.01 6.71 7.48
N SER A 18 -13.63 6.16 8.52
CA SER A 18 -14.82 5.34 8.34
C SER A 18 -16.02 6.30 8.24
N VAL A 19 -16.66 6.35 7.08
CA VAL A 19 -17.90 7.09 6.86
C VAL A 19 -18.93 6.06 6.50
N PHE A 20 -19.81 5.65 7.44
CA PHE A 20 -21.23 5.34 7.17
C PHE A 20 -21.89 4.73 8.41
N ALA A 21 -22.81 5.49 9.02
CA ALA A 21 -23.94 4.95 9.77
C ALA A 21 -25.12 5.95 9.69
N GLY A 22 -26.22 5.57 9.02
CA GLY A 22 -27.53 6.21 9.25
C GLY A 22 -27.90 7.47 8.46
N GLY A 23 -27.39 7.68 7.24
CA GLY A 23 -27.86 8.76 6.34
C GLY A 23 -27.17 10.12 6.53
N THR A 24 -26.21 10.22 7.43
CA THR A 24 -25.26 11.35 7.53
C THR A 24 -23.83 10.83 7.56
N ALA A 25 -22.92 11.55 6.90
CA ALA A 25 -21.50 11.21 6.87
C ALA A 25 -20.84 11.65 8.19
N HIS A 26 -20.52 10.70 9.06
CA HIS A 26 -19.77 10.95 10.31
C HIS A 26 -18.56 10.04 10.39
N ALA A 27 -17.42 10.59 10.80
CA ALA A 27 -16.17 9.86 11.01
C ALA A 27 -16.18 9.17 12.38
N GLU A 28 -16.12 7.84 12.46
CA GLU A 28 -16.02 7.16 13.77
C GLU A 28 -14.64 7.38 14.42
N TRP A 29 -13.61 7.47 13.60
CA TRP A 29 -12.27 7.85 14.03
C TRP A 29 -11.52 8.59 12.93
N ILE A 30 -10.58 9.42 13.36
CA ILE A 30 -9.62 10.14 12.52
C ILE A 30 -8.24 9.88 13.12
N LYS A 31 -7.35 9.25 12.34
CA LYS A 31 -5.98 8.93 12.76
C LYS A 31 -5.01 9.22 11.64
N SER A 32 -3.78 9.53 12.02
CA SER A 32 -2.65 9.69 11.11
C SER A 32 -1.72 8.50 11.23
N TYR A 33 -1.32 7.95 10.10
CA TYR A 33 -0.33 6.89 10.01
C TYR A 33 0.81 7.34 9.11
N GLY A 34 2.02 6.87 9.41
CA GLY A 34 3.20 7.13 8.60
C GLY A 34 4.44 7.49 9.39
N THR A 35 5.45 7.89 8.62
CA THR A 35 6.70 8.47 9.11
C THR A 35 6.86 9.86 8.49
N GLN A 36 7.89 10.60 8.90
CA GLN A 36 8.20 11.92 8.33
C GLN A 36 8.37 11.89 6.80
N ASN A 37 8.71 10.73 6.23
CA ASN A 37 8.97 10.55 4.81
C ASN A 37 7.84 9.79 4.09
N SER A 38 6.68 9.56 4.73
CA SER A 38 5.56 8.93 4.05
C SER A 38 5.03 9.83 2.92
N GLU A 39 4.99 9.29 1.71
CA GLU A 39 4.58 10.02 0.50
C GLU A 39 3.15 9.68 0.12
N PHE A 40 2.79 8.40 0.23
CA PHE A 40 1.50 7.88 -0.19
C PHE A 40 1.00 6.81 0.79
N GLY A 41 -0.31 6.78 1.00
CA GLY A 41 -0.99 5.81 1.83
C GLY A 41 -2.39 5.52 1.30
N SER A 42 -2.84 4.28 1.46
CA SER A 42 -4.20 3.85 1.14
C SER A 42 -4.72 2.94 2.24
N VAL A 43 -6.01 3.07 2.54
CA VAL A 43 -6.72 2.21 3.49
C VAL A 43 -7.89 1.56 2.78
N MET A 44 -8.09 0.27 3.01
CA MET A 44 -9.28 -0.44 2.56
C MET A 44 -9.87 -1.30 3.68
N PRO A 45 -11.19 -1.50 3.71
CA PRO A 45 -11.80 -2.47 4.61
C PRO A 45 -11.31 -3.88 4.31
N SER A 46 -11.18 -4.69 5.35
CA SER A 46 -10.93 -6.11 5.21
C SER A 46 -12.23 -6.90 5.37
N SER A 47 -12.43 -7.89 4.50
CA SER A 47 -13.57 -8.84 4.52
C SER A 47 -13.71 -9.61 5.84
N GLN A 48 -12.61 -9.74 6.59
CA GLN A 48 -12.55 -10.41 7.90
C GLN A 48 -12.51 -9.40 9.07
N GLY A 49 -13.02 -8.19 8.85
CA GLY A 49 -13.01 -7.10 9.82
C GLY A 49 -11.69 -6.32 9.87
N GLY A 50 -11.73 -5.13 10.44
CA GLY A 50 -10.62 -4.18 10.42
C GLY A 50 -10.34 -3.61 9.03
N TYR A 51 -9.13 -3.07 8.86
CA TYR A 51 -8.71 -2.37 7.66
C TYR A 51 -7.26 -2.70 7.30
N TYR A 52 -6.96 -2.88 6.02
CA TYR A 52 -5.59 -2.90 5.55
C TYR A 52 -5.13 -1.48 5.22
N LEU A 53 -3.97 -1.10 5.75
CA LEU A 53 -3.28 0.14 5.43
C LEU A 53 -1.99 -0.21 4.66
N SER A 54 -1.84 0.32 3.45
CA SER A 54 -0.61 0.25 2.67
C SER A 54 0.01 1.64 2.58
N MET A 55 1.33 1.74 2.73
CA MET A 55 2.03 3.02 2.64
C MET A 55 3.36 2.89 1.91
N LEU A 56 3.77 3.97 1.27
CA LEU A 56 5.09 4.14 0.68
C LEU A 56 5.78 5.33 1.33
N SER A 57 7.04 5.14 1.73
CA SER A 57 7.88 6.20 2.28
C SER A 57 9.09 6.45 1.39
N ALA A 58 9.39 7.73 1.16
CA ALA A 58 10.54 8.19 0.42
C ALA A 58 11.84 7.62 1.00
N PRO A 59 12.87 7.43 0.17
CA PRO A 59 14.20 7.08 0.63
C PRO A 59 14.75 8.10 1.64
N THR A 60 15.37 7.62 2.72
CA THR A 60 16.05 8.47 3.71
C THR A 60 17.48 8.85 3.33
N THR A 61 18.05 8.13 2.36
CA THR A 61 19.44 8.23 1.94
C THR A 61 19.51 8.17 0.42
N SER A 62 20.39 8.98 -0.18
CA SER A 62 20.59 8.99 -1.63
C SER A 62 20.93 7.58 -2.15
N GLY A 63 20.30 7.16 -3.24
CA GLY A 63 20.46 5.83 -3.83
C GLY A 63 19.68 4.70 -3.13
N SER A 64 18.93 4.99 -2.06
CA SER A 64 18.02 4.01 -1.45
C SER A 64 16.66 4.00 -2.14
N LYS A 65 15.94 2.88 -2.05
CA LYS A 65 14.60 2.73 -2.62
C LYS A 65 13.50 3.06 -1.60
N PRO A 66 12.30 3.46 -2.05
CA PRO A 66 11.17 3.68 -1.16
C PRO A 66 10.88 2.46 -0.31
N SER A 67 10.37 2.68 0.90
CA SER A 67 10.00 1.61 1.83
C SER A 67 8.49 1.43 1.84
N ALA A 68 8.03 0.26 1.42
CA ALA A 68 6.63 -0.13 1.50
C ALA A 68 6.31 -0.70 2.89
N LEU A 69 5.19 -0.24 3.48
CA LEU A 69 4.63 -0.76 4.73
C LEU A 69 3.23 -1.31 4.47
N LEU A 70 2.91 -2.37 5.20
CA LEU A 70 1.58 -2.95 5.28
C LEU A 70 1.19 -3.07 6.75
N SER A 71 -0.03 -2.68 7.10
CA SER A 71 -0.60 -2.84 8.43
C SER A 71 -2.02 -3.39 8.35
N LEU A 72 -2.39 -4.21 9.32
CA LEU A 72 -3.79 -4.49 9.62
C LEU A 72 -4.18 -3.65 10.83
N LEU A 73 -5.21 -2.84 10.66
CA LEU A 73 -5.84 -2.02 11.68
C LEU A 73 -7.08 -2.74 12.19
N ASN A 74 -7.37 -2.61 13.48
CA ASN A 74 -8.65 -3.05 14.03
C ASN A 74 -9.78 -2.06 13.68
N ASN A 75 -11.01 -2.35 14.09
CA ASN A 75 -12.19 -1.53 13.78
C ASN A 75 -12.09 -0.08 14.30
N ASN A 76 -11.29 0.14 15.34
CA ASN A 76 -11.04 1.47 15.92
C ASN A 76 -9.83 2.18 15.26
N GLY A 77 -9.30 1.63 14.17
CA GLY A 77 -8.12 2.15 13.48
C GLY A 77 -6.80 1.93 14.22
N ASN A 78 -6.73 1.11 15.27
CA ASN A 78 -5.45 0.86 15.95
C ASN A 78 -4.70 -0.30 15.25
N PRO A 79 -3.38 -0.17 14.97
CA PRO A 79 -2.62 -1.23 14.34
C PRO A 79 -2.59 -2.50 15.20
N SER A 80 -3.01 -3.62 14.62
CA SER A 80 -2.75 -4.96 15.16
C SER A 80 -1.32 -5.40 14.85
N TRP A 81 -0.83 -5.04 13.68
CA TRP A 81 0.57 -5.20 13.29
C TRP A 81 0.93 -4.23 12.16
N THR A 82 2.23 -3.96 12.01
CA THR A 82 2.80 -3.24 10.87
C THR A 82 4.05 -3.97 10.41
N LYS A 83 4.18 -4.18 9.10
CA LYS A 83 5.29 -4.90 8.47
C LYS A 83 5.86 -4.12 7.31
N LYS A 84 7.18 -4.16 7.19
CA LYS A 84 7.86 -3.74 5.99
C LYS A 84 7.69 -4.80 4.93
N VAL A 85 7.23 -4.40 3.75
CA VAL A 85 7.16 -5.27 2.58
C VAL A 85 8.50 -5.19 1.88
N THR A 86 9.29 -6.26 2.00
CA THR A 86 10.66 -6.34 1.45
C THR A 86 10.72 -7.09 0.12
N THR A 87 9.56 -7.45 -0.44
CA THR A 87 9.47 -8.36 -1.57
C THR A 87 9.72 -7.72 -2.93
N GLY A 88 10.03 -6.42 -2.96
CA GLY A 88 10.32 -5.66 -4.17
C GLY A 88 10.82 -4.24 -3.86
N ALA A 89 11.53 -3.65 -4.81
CA ALA A 89 11.94 -2.24 -4.80
C ALA A 89 10.85 -1.39 -5.47
N TYR A 90 9.73 -1.23 -4.76
CA TYR A 90 8.53 -0.57 -5.29
C TYR A 90 8.69 0.95 -5.34
N ASP A 91 8.34 1.55 -6.47
CA ASP A 91 8.18 3.01 -6.61
C ASP A 91 6.70 3.40 -6.51
N THR A 92 5.79 2.46 -6.80
CA THR A 92 4.38 2.55 -6.43
C THR A 92 3.94 1.26 -5.77
N PHE A 93 3.00 1.35 -4.83
CA PHE A 93 2.56 0.21 -4.04
C PHE A 93 1.07 0.32 -3.70
N PHE A 94 0.29 -0.60 -4.29
CA PHE A 94 -1.14 -0.75 -4.04
C PHE A 94 -1.43 -2.14 -3.51
N LEU A 95 -2.45 -2.22 -2.68
CA LEU A 95 -2.94 -3.44 -2.09
C LEU A 95 -4.39 -3.66 -2.51
N ASN A 96 -4.79 -4.92 -2.65
CA ASN A 96 -6.18 -5.35 -2.67
C ASN A 96 -6.31 -6.65 -1.86
N GLU A 97 -7.34 -6.78 -1.02
CA GLU A 97 -7.73 -8.09 -0.49
C GLU A 97 -8.59 -8.80 -1.54
N LEU A 98 -8.21 -10.04 -1.86
CA LEU A 98 -8.96 -10.90 -2.77
C LEU A 98 -10.08 -11.61 -2.01
N SER A 99 -11.13 -12.03 -2.72
CA SER A 99 -12.29 -12.74 -2.18
C SER A 99 -11.96 -14.02 -1.40
N ASN A 100 -10.79 -14.60 -1.64
CA ASN A 100 -10.27 -15.77 -0.92
C ASN A 100 -9.40 -15.42 0.30
N GLY A 101 -9.36 -14.15 0.72
CA GLY A 101 -8.58 -13.66 1.86
C GLY A 101 -7.07 -13.52 1.60
N ARG A 102 -6.61 -13.75 0.38
CA ARG A 102 -5.22 -13.46 -0.02
C ARG A 102 -5.05 -11.98 -0.32
N ILE A 103 -3.81 -11.53 -0.29
CA ILE A 103 -3.47 -10.15 -0.60
C ILE A 103 -2.80 -10.08 -1.97
N LEU A 104 -3.35 -9.24 -2.83
CA LEU A 104 -2.75 -8.80 -4.08
C LEU A 104 -1.96 -7.53 -3.81
N LEU A 105 -0.66 -7.59 -4.08
CA LEU A 105 0.23 -6.44 -4.06
C LEU A 105 0.62 -6.11 -5.50
N GLN A 106 0.55 -4.85 -5.88
CA GLN A 106 0.82 -4.41 -7.24
C GLN A 106 1.42 -3.00 -7.30
N GLY A 107 2.07 -2.69 -8.40
CA GLY A 107 2.64 -1.37 -8.64
C GLY A 107 3.75 -1.44 -9.68
N THR A 108 4.75 -0.58 -9.52
CA THR A 108 5.87 -0.45 -10.44
C THR A 108 7.19 -0.54 -9.70
N THR A 109 8.22 -1.01 -10.40
CA THR A 109 9.62 -0.96 -9.97
C THR A 109 10.47 -0.34 -11.08
N GLN A 110 11.23 0.70 -10.77
CA GLN A 110 12.28 1.24 -11.62
C GLN A 110 13.59 0.49 -11.34
N GLN A 111 14.22 -0.01 -12.38
CA GLN A 111 15.54 -0.64 -12.27
C GLN A 111 16.68 0.38 -12.07
N SER A 112 16.51 1.63 -12.53
CA SER A 112 17.47 2.73 -12.38
C SER A 112 16.74 4.08 -12.35
N SER A 113 17.41 5.17 -11.94
CA SER A 113 16.86 6.53 -11.91
C SER A 113 16.30 7.01 -13.25
N ASP A 114 16.81 6.47 -14.34
CA ASP A 114 16.52 6.88 -15.72
C ASP A 114 16.02 5.70 -16.58
N GLY A 115 15.73 4.55 -15.95
CA GLY A 115 15.31 3.33 -16.64
C GLY A 115 13.80 3.12 -16.58
N PRO A 116 13.24 2.31 -17.50
CA PRO A 116 11.81 2.09 -17.58
C PRO A 116 11.24 1.49 -16.28
N GLY A 117 10.06 1.97 -15.90
CA GLY A 117 9.24 1.38 -14.85
C GLY A 117 8.65 0.05 -15.28
N ASN A 118 8.95 -1.03 -14.54
CA ASN A 118 8.37 -2.34 -14.78
C ASN A 118 7.12 -2.52 -13.93
N ALA A 119 6.01 -2.93 -14.54
CA ALA A 119 4.83 -3.36 -13.81
C ALA A 119 5.11 -4.65 -13.03
N VAL A 120 4.77 -4.65 -11.73
CA VAL A 120 4.92 -5.79 -10.83
C VAL A 120 3.62 -6.10 -10.13
N TRP A 121 3.35 -7.38 -9.94
CA TRP A 121 2.26 -7.83 -9.10
C TRP A 121 2.54 -9.19 -8.49
N ALA A 122 1.94 -9.42 -7.34
CA ALA A 122 2.17 -10.61 -6.54
C ALA A 122 0.95 -10.92 -5.66
N ILE A 123 0.72 -12.21 -5.45
CA ILE A 123 -0.31 -12.71 -4.54
C ILE A 123 0.38 -13.37 -3.37
N TYR A 124 -0.06 -13.05 -2.16
CA TYR A 124 0.45 -13.61 -0.92
C TYR A 124 -0.68 -14.19 -0.09
N ASN A 125 -0.39 -15.29 0.61
CA ASN A 125 -1.13 -15.57 1.83
C ASN A 125 -0.63 -14.60 2.91
N VAL A 126 -1.53 -14.15 3.77
CA VAL A 126 -1.21 -13.31 4.93
C VAL A 126 -1.59 -14.03 6.20
N ASN A 127 -0.64 -14.17 7.12
CA ASN A 127 -0.95 -14.55 8.49
C ASN A 127 -1.47 -13.30 9.20
N ARG A 128 -2.78 -13.21 9.42
CA ARG A 128 -3.42 -12.01 9.97
C ARG A 128 -3.02 -11.68 11.41
N THR A 129 -2.52 -12.65 12.17
CA THR A 129 -2.06 -12.42 13.55
C THR A 129 -0.68 -11.78 13.57
N THR A 130 0.22 -12.25 12.71
CA THR A 130 1.64 -11.85 12.73
C THR A 130 2.02 -10.86 11.64
N GLY A 131 1.18 -10.69 10.61
CA GLY A 131 1.49 -9.96 9.39
C GLY A 131 2.47 -10.68 8.44
N ALA A 132 2.82 -11.93 8.71
CA ALA A 132 3.74 -12.67 7.85
C ALA A 132 3.11 -12.93 6.48
N LEU A 133 3.88 -12.64 5.41
CA LEU A 133 3.46 -12.86 4.03
C LEU A 133 4.19 -14.08 3.46
N SER A 134 3.45 -15.03 2.87
CA SER A 134 4.03 -16.14 2.11
C SER A 134 3.63 -16.04 0.64
N PRO A 135 4.59 -16.07 -0.30
CA PRO A 135 4.28 -15.88 -1.71
C PRO A 135 3.49 -17.05 -2.28
N VAL A 136 2.45 -16.74 -3.04
CA VAL A 136 1.70 -17.68 -3.87
C VAL A 136 2.11 -17.52 -5.33
N PHE A 137 2.21 -16.27 -5.76
CA PHE A 137 2.50 -15.91 -7.14
C PHE A 137 3.25 -14.58 -7.19
N ARG A 138 4.15 -14.43 -8.17
CA ARG A 138 4.80 -13.16 -8.49
C ARG A 138 5.03 -13.07 -9.99
N LYS A 139 4.80 -11.90 -10.56
CA LYS A 139 5.14 -11.59 -11.94
C LYS A 139 5.64 -10.17 -12.07
N THR A 140 6.61 -10.02 -12.95
CA THR A 140 7.10 -8.75 -13.45
C THR A 140 6.89 -8.77 -14.96
N TYR A 141 6.29 -7.72 -15.48
CA TYR A 141 6.33 -7.45 -16.91
C TYR A 141 7.56 -6.60 -17.20
N LYS A 142 8.40 -7.06 -18.13
CA LYS A 142 9.67 -6.43 -18.47
C LYS A 142 9.64 -6.00 -19.92
N GLY A 143 9.63 -4.70 -20.14
CA GLY A 143 9.62 -4.06 -21.45
C GLY A 143 10.75 -3.05 -21.60
N LYS A 144 10.89 -2.50 -22.81
CA LYS A 144 11.83 -1.38 -23.08
C LYS A 144 11.25 -0.03 -22.67
N GLY A 145 9.93 0.06 -22.53
CA GLY A 145 9.20 1.25 -22.16
C GLY A 145 8.67 1.20 -20.73
N ASP A 146 8.06 2.31 -20.33
CA ASP A 146 7.34 2.42 -19.06
C ASP A 146 6.05 1.62 -19.14
N ASP A 147 5.94 0.67 -18.22
CA ASP A 147 4.82 -0.27 -18.17
C ASP A 147 4.09 -0.09 -16.83
N GLN A 148 2.78 0.10 -16.92
CA GLN A 148 1.89 0.19 -15.77
C GLN A 148 0.78 -0.85 -15.89
N LEU A 149 0.43 -1.44 -14.75
CA LEU A 149 -0.62 -2.43 -14.68
C LEU A 149 -1.41 -2.23 -13.39
N PHE A 150 -2.72 -2.28 -13.52
CA PHE A 150 -3.66 -2.30 -12.41
C PHE A 150 -4.55 -3.53 -12.54
N ILE A 151 -4.61 -4.30 -11.45
CA ILE A 151 -5.33 -5.55 -11.34
C ILE A 151 -6.48 -5.39 -10.36
N THR A 152 -7.65 -5.82 -10.80
CA THR A 152 -8.87 -5.94 -10.01
C THR A 152 -9.36 -7.38 -10.02
N GLN A 153 -10.26 -7.70 -9.10
CA GLN A 153 -10.94 -8.99 -9.06
C GLN A 153 -12.44 -8.78 -9.27
N ASP A 154 -13.07 -9.63 -10.09
CA ASP A 154 -14.52 -9.62 -10.24
C ASP A 154 -15.24 -10.49 -9.18
N SER A 155 -16.56 -10.51 -9.23
CA SER A 155 -17.40 -11.28 -8.30
C SER A 155 -17.26 -12.81 -8.44
N GLN A 156 -16.70 -13.29 -9.55
CA GLN A 156 -16.41 -14.71 -9.78
C GLN A 156 -15.00 -15.10 -9.30
N GLY A 157 -14.22 -14.13 -8.82
CA GLY A 157 -12.87 -14.33 -8.35
C GLY A 157 -11.80 -14.28 -9.45
N VAL A 158 -12.17 -13.91 -10.68
CA VAL A 158 -11.24 -13.77 -11.81
C VAL A 158 -10.47 -12.45 -11.69
N LEU A 159 -9.17 -12.49 -11.97
CA LEU A 159 -8.32 -11.30 -11.99
C LEU A 159 -8.31 -10.67 -13.38
N TRP A 160 -8.58 -9.36 -13.43
CA TRP A 160 -8.57 -8.55 -14.63
C TRP A 160 -7.43 -7.57 -14.54
N ALA A 161 -6.67 -7.41 -15.63
CA ALA A 161 -5.56 -6.49 -15.68
C ALA A 161 -5.78 -5.45 -16.79
N THR A 162 -5.63 -4.17 -16.42
CA THR A 162 -5.64 -3.03 -17.34
C THR A 162 -4.33 -2.27 -17.19
N GLY A 163 -3.81 -1.71 -18.27
CA GLY A 163 -2.50 -1.07 -18.20
C GLY A 163 -2.12 -0.32 -19.46
N SER A 164 -0.94 0.28 -19.41
CA SER A 164 -0.29 0.95 -20.53
C SER A 164 1.15 0.46 -20.65
N THR A 165 1.69 0.55 -21.86
CA THR A 165 3.07 0.23 -22.17
C THR A 165 3.56 1.15 -23.27
N THR A 166 4.79 1.65 -23.15
CA THR A 166 5.49 2.36 -24.24
C THR A 166 6.49 1.46 -24.96
N SER A 167 6.44 0.14 -24.72
CA SER A 167 7.42 -0.82 -25.23
C SER A 167 7.28 -1.19 -26.72
N PHE A 168 6.19 -0.82 -27.38
CA PHE A 168 5.92 -1.16 -28.79
C PHE A 168 6.40 -0.10 -29.80
N SER A 169 7.25 0.83 -29.38
CA SER A 169 7.86 1.84 -30.26
C SER A 169 8.80 1.24 -31.28
#